data_AF-A0A969TC61-F1
#
_entry.id   AF-A0A969TC61-F1
#
_cell.length_a   1.000
_cell.length_b   1.000
_cell.length_c   1.000
_cell.angle_alpha   90.00
_cell.angle_beta   90.00
_cell.angle_gamma   90.00
#
_symmetry.space_group_name_H-M   'P 1'
#
loop_
_entity.id
_entity.type
_entity.pdbx_description
1 polymer ?
#
loop_
_entity_poly.entity_id
_entity_poly.type
_entity_poly.pdbx_seq_one_letter_code
_entity_poly.pdbx_strand_id
1 'polypeptide(L)'
;MQLANQAQKIFYLSCLVLLLGKLANISQPQKDFLWQRSGQILSKLYGQGHLGQFETKGDYNTPTIHGTQPLAMKGGDPYIRALMRTITASEANVSRPYNVIYGGKQVEDLSKHPQLCVTIVAGPNIGNCTTAAGRYQMLDFTWNQTARRYHPHPSGFWRWKSYSFEAKYQDAVVYAWLSDSQVWDVDIADLLRQGEITQILQLLSGTWTSLGYGIETNSMSNYLPQIYQNMLQQELS
;
A
#
# COMPACT_ATOMS: atom_id res chain seq x y z
N MET A 1 33.58 60.34 -0.52
CA MET A 1 32.61 59.51 0.23
C MET A 1 31.57 58.87 -0.72
N GLN A 2 31.99 58.29 -1.84
CA GLN A 2 31.10 57.64 -2.84
C GLN A 2 31.56 56.23 -3.24
N LEU A 3 32.80 55.84 -2.94
CA LEU A 3 33.33 54.50 -3.24
C LEU A 3 32.89 53.42 -2.22
N ALA A 4 32.61 53.80 -0.97
CA ALA A 4 32.12 52.86 0.05
C ALA A 4 30.69 52.34 -0.24
N ASN A 5 29.88 53.11 -0.98
CA ASN A 5 28.48 52.80 -1.24
C ASN A 5 28.29 51.90 -2.50
N GLN A 6 29.29 51.82 -3.38
CA GLN A 6 29.30 50.84 -4.48
C GLN A 6 29.79 49.47 -4.02
N ALA A 7 30.79 49.41 -3.13
CA ALA A 7 31.28 48.14 -2.58
C ALA A 7 30.22 47.41 -1.74
N GLN A 8 29.41 48.15 -0.95
CA GLN A 8 28.29 47.58 -0.20
C GLN A 8 27.21 47.03 -1.13
N LYS A 9 26.84 47.74 -2.21
CA LYS A 9 25.83 47.27 -3.18
C LYS A 9 26.27 46.01 -3.92
N ILE A 10 27.55 45.90 -4.27
CA ILE A 10 28.10 44.69 -4.90
C ILE A 10 28.09 43.52 -3.91
N PHE A 11 28.41 43.75 -2.63
CA PHE A 11 28.32 42.71 -1.60
C PHE A 11 26.88 42.20 -1.39
N TYR A 12 25.87 43.08 -1.36
CA TYR A 12 24.47 42.67 -1.24
C TYR A 12 23.94 41.95 -2.47
N LEU A 13 24.37 42.34 -3.68
CA LEU A 13 23.99 41.63 -4.92
C LEU A 13 24.61 40.23 -4.98
N SER A 14 25.88 40.09 -4.59
CA SER A 14 26.57 38.79 -4.51
C SER A 14 25.97 37.88 -3.45
N CYS A 15 25.55 38.42 -2.30
CA CYS A 15 24.84 37.67 -1.27
C CYS A 15 23.44 37.24 -1.73
N LEU A 16 22.73 38.08 -2.47
CA LEU A 16 21.41 37.77 -3.04
C LEU A 16 21.50 36.70 -4.14
N VAL A 17 22.51 36.74 -5.00
CA VAL A 17 22.75 35.70 -6.03
C VAL A 17 23.17 34.36 -5.41
N LEU A 18 23.94 34.37 -4.31
CA LEU A 18 24.26 33.15 -3.54
C LEU A 18 23.06 32.61 -2.75
N LEU A 19 22.15 33.47 -2.28
CA LEU A 19 20.89 33.07 -1.64
C LEU A 19 19.86 32.54 -2.66
N LEU A 20 19.76 33.14 -3.85
CA LEU A 20 18.87 32.69 -4.91
C LEU A 20 19.42 31.44 -5.63
N GLY A 21 20.74 31.29 -5.77
CA GLY A 21 21.38 30.07 -6.25
C GLY A 21 21.21 28.88 -5.29
N LYS A 22 21.09 29.14 -3.98
CA LYS A 22 20.74 28.11 -2.98
C LYS A 22 19.25 27.79 -2.92
N LEU A 23 18.37 28.65 -3.42
CA LEU A 23 16.93 28.39 -3.55
C LEU A 23 16.58 27.71 -4.89
N ALA A 24 17.35 27.96 -5.96
CA ALA A 24 17.19 27.31 -7.25
C ALA A 24 17.76 25.86 -7.30
N ASN A 25 18.44 25.42 -6.24
CA ASN A 25 18.88 24.03 -6.07
C ASN A 25 17.99 23.23 -5.08
N ILE A 26 16.82 23.77 -4.73
CA ILE A 26 15.76 23.05 -4.01
C ILE A 26 14.77 22.50 -5.05
N SER A 27 15.29 21.65 -5.92
CA SER A 27 14.48 20.83 -6.83
C SER A 27 15.15 19.48 -7.02
N GLN A 28 15.38 18.80 -5.90
CA GLN A 28 15.31 17.35 -5.86
C GLN A 28 14.20 17.02 -4.86
N PRO A 29 12.99 16.66 -5.31
CA PRO A 29 11.98 16.13 -4.40
C PRO A 29 12.50 14.78 -3.93
N GLN A 30 13.20 14.76 -2.80
CA GLN A 30 13.26 13.68 -1.81
C GLN A 30 13.11 12.26 -2.39
N LYS A 31 13.90 11.90 -3.41
CA LYS A 31 13.88 10.55 -4.01
C LYS A 31 14.55 9.51 -3.11
N ASP A 32 15.34 9.97 -2.13
CA ASP A 32 16.23 9.12 -1.34
C ASP A 32 15.82 8.92 0.14
N PHE A 33 14.64 9.40 0.56
CA PHE A 33 14.16 9.20 1.94
C PHE A 33 12.99 8.20 2.07
N LEU A 34 12.49 7.68 0.95
CA LEU A 34 11.37 6.73 0.91
C LEU A 34 11.82 5.26 0.79
N TRP A 35 13.13 5.00 0.79
CA TRP A 35 13.69 3.71 0.34
C TRP A 35 14.59 2.99 1.35
N GLN A 36 14.25 3.01 2.65
CA GLN A 36 15.04 2.20 3.60
C GLN A 36 14.34 1.66 4.85
N ARG A 37 13.00 1.65 4.97
CA ARG A 37 12.40 1.08 6.21
C ARG A 37 10.99 0.45 6.14
N SER A 38 10.40 0.25 4.96
CA SER A 38 9.14 -0.51 4.83
C SER A 38 9.31 -1.90 4.22
N GLY A 39 10.56 -2.30 3.93
CA GLY A 39 10.82 -3.64 3.44
C GLY A 39 10.54 -4.69 4.52
N GLN A 40 9.75 -5.68 4.11
CA GLN A 40 9.77 -7.08 4.54
C GLN A 40 8.73 -7.50 5.60
N ILE A 41 7.50 -7.79 5.15
CA ILE A 41 6.54 -8.56 5.94
C ILE A 41 5.75 -9.56 5.07
N LEU A 42 5.96 -10.84 5.42
CA LEU A 42 5.14 -12.05 5.24
C LEU A 42 5.09 -12.79 3.90
N SER A 43 5.68 -13.98 3.97
CA SER A 43 5.06 -15.21 3.48
C SER A 43 5.08 -16.31 4.55
N LYS A 44 4.09 -17.21 4.49
CA LYS A 44 3.87 -18.43 5.32
C LYS A 44 3.31 -18.24 6.74
N LEU A 45 1.99 -18.05 6.86
CA LEU A 45 1.24 -18.56 8.02
C LEU A 45 -0.21 -19.01 7.75
N TYR A 46 -0.76 -18.88 6.54
CA TYR A 46 -2.07 -19.47 6.23
C TYR A 46 -1.93 -20.92 5.76
N GLY A 47 -1.42 -21.77 6.65
CA GLY A 47 -1.45 -23.22 6.51
C GLY A 47 -2.16 -23.82 7.72
N GLN A 48 -3.35 -24.37 7.46
CA GLN A 48 -4.07 -25.36 8.28
C GLN A 48 -4.99 -24.82 9.40
N GLY A 49 -6.30 -24.79 9.10
CA GLY A 49 -7.37 -24.62 10.09
C GLY A 49 -8.76 -24.93 9.51
N HIS A 50 -9.19 -26.18 9.68
CA HIS A 50 -10.55 -26.73 9.52
C HIS A 50 -11.35 -26.46 8.23
N LEU A 51 -11.28 -27.44 7.31
CA LEU A 51 -12.23 -27.62 6.21
C LEU A 51 -13.57 -28.15 6.75
N GLY A 52 -14.58 -27.29 6.78
CA GLY A 52 -15.98 -27.70 6.71
C GLY A 52 -16.35 -27.89 5.24
N GLN A 53 -16.89 -29.07 4.90
CA GLN A 53 -17.31 -29.46 3.56
C GLN A 53 -18.38 -28.51 3.01
N PHE A 54 -18.14 -27.93 1.83
CA PHE A 54 -19.20 -27.60 0.89
C PHE A 54 -18.71 -27.90 -0.53
N GLU A 55 -19.40 -28.84 -1.17
CA GLU A 55 -19.20 -29.24 -2.56
C GLU A 55 -19.75 -28.18 -3.51
N THR A 56 -18.91 -27.70 -4.44
CA THR A 56 -19.38 -27.33 -5.79
C THR A 56 -18.30 -27.71 -6.80
N LYS A 57 -18.66 -28.62 -7.71
CA LYS A 57 -17.87 -29.07 -8.87
C LYS A 57 -17.51 -27.89 -9.78
N GLY A 58 -16.22 -27.66 -9.99
CA GLY A 58 -15.65 -26.78 -11.00
C GLY A 58 -14.14 -27.03 -11.08
N ASP A 59 -13.66 -27.34 -12.28
CA ASP A 59 -12.33 -27.91 -12.57
C ASP A 59 -11.18 -26.88 -12.50
N TYR A 60 -9.98 -27.38 -12.19
CA TYR A 60 -8.64 -26.74 -12.07
C TYR A 60 -8.30 -25.87 -10.83
N ASN A 61 -7.74 -26.54 -9.80
CA ASN A 61 -6.59 -26.13 -8.95
C ASN A 61 -6.44 -24.65 -8.54
N THR A 62 -7.53 -23.91 -8.31
CA THR A 62 -7.44 -22.57 -7.74
C THR A 62 -7.64 -22.69 -6.23
N PRO A 63 -6.68 -22.26 -5.40
CA PRO A 63 -6.83 -22.28 -3.94
C PRO A 63 -8.13 -21.59 -3.52
N THR A 64 -8.81 -22.05 -2.48
CA THR A 64 -9.96 -21.35 -1.90
C THR A 64 -9.52 -19.94 -1.48
N ILE A 65 -10.06 -18.89 -2.11
CA ILE A 65 -9.64 -17.51 -1.85
C ILE A 65 -10.72 -16.80 -1.04
N HIS A 66 -10.59 -16.86 0.28
CA HIS A 66 -11.44 -16.10 1.19
C HIS A 66 -11.12 -14.60 1.19
N GLY A 67 -9.92 -14.19 0.74
CA GLY A 67 -9.48 -12.79 0.72
C GLY A 67 -10.02 -11.95 -0.44
N THR A 68 -10.56 -12.58 -1.48
CA THR A 68 -11.05 -11.87 -2.67
C THR A 68 -12.48 -11.36 -2.53
N GLN A 69 -12.98 -11.23 -1.31
CA GLN A 69 -14.34 -10.72 -1.03
C GLN A 69 -14.56 -9.35 -1.69
N PRO A 70 -15.81 -8.93 -1.94
CA PRO A 70 -16.08 -7.59 -2.44
C PRO A 70 -15.42 -6.49 -1.58
N LEU A 71 -15.09 -5.37 -2.22
CA LEU A 71 -14.61 -4.18 -1.53
C LEU A 71 -15.76 -3.53 -0.73
N ALA A 72 -15.44 -3.01 0.45
CA ALA A 72 -16.34 -2.19 1.24
C ALA A 72 -16.62 -0.83 0.58
N MET A 73 -15.64 -0.26 -0.14
CA MET A 73 -15.89 0.92 -0.98
C MET A 73 -16.76 0.61 -2.21
N LYS A 74 -17.53 1.60 -2.64
CA LYS A 74 -18.39 1.52 -3.83
C LYS A 74 -17.84 2.39 -4.96
N GLY A 75 -18.13 2.00 -6.20
CA GLY A 75 -17.61 2.66 -7.40
C GLY A 75 -16.09 2.55 -7.53
N GLY A 76 -15.52 3.33 -8.45
CA GLY A 76 -14.11 3.30 -8.81
C GLY A 76 -13.85 2.46 -10.07
N ASP A 77 -12.62 2.55 -10.57
CA ASP A 77 -12.14 1.85 -11.75
C ASP A 77 -12.11 0.32 -11.50
N PRO A 78 -12.82 -0.49 -12.31
CA PRO A 78 -12.87 -1.94 -12.12
C PRO A 78 -11.49 -2.62 -12.20
N TYR A 79 -10.54 -2.06 -12.97
CA TYR A 79 -9.18 -2.60 -13.06
C TYR A 79 -8.43 -2.43 -11.74
N ILE A 80 -8.47 -1.24 -11.15
CA ILE A 80 -7.86 -0.97 -9.83
C ILE A 80 -8.56 -1.78 -8.73
N ARG A 81 -9.88 -1.88 -8.78
CA ARG A 81 -10.65 -2.66 -7.79
C ARG A 81 -10.31 -4.15 -7.86
N ALA A 82 -10.17 -4.71 -9.06
CA ALA A 82 -9.71 -6.08 -9.24
C ALA A 82 -8.30 -6.28 -8.68
N LEU A 83 -7.38 -5.35 -8.94
CA LEU A 83 -6.03 -5.36 -8.38
C LEU A 83 -6.05 -5.35 -6.85
N MET A 84 -6.87 -4.51 -6.22
CA MET A 84 -7.01 -4.45 -4.76
C MET A 84 -7.47 -5.79 -4.17
N ARG A 85 -8.41 -6.47 -4.82
CA ARG A 85 -8.88 -7.81 -4.42
C ARG A 85 -7.78 -8.86 -4.59
N THR A 86 -6.95 -8.74 -5.63
CA THR A 86 -5.76 -9.58 -5.85
C THR A 86 -4.71 -9.38 -4.76
N ILE A 87 -4.43 -8.14 -4.37
CA ILE A 87 -3.49 -7.85 -3.26
C ILE A 87 -3.96 -8.53 -1.98
N THR A 88 -5.27 -8.48 -1.68
CA THR A 88 -5.83 -9.16 -0.50
C THR A 88 -5.65 -10.67 -0.53
N ALA A 89 -5.74 -11.30 -1.71
CA ALA A 89 -5.49 -12.72 -1.85
C ALA A 89 -4.10 -13.12 -1.36
N SER A 90 -3.12 -12.22 -1.45
CA SER A 90 -1.76 -12.42 -0.98
C SER A 90 -1.57 -12.02 0.48
N GLU A 91 -2.11 -10.86 0.87
CA GLU A 91 -1.84 -10.23 2.16
C GLU A 91 -2.74 -10.74 3.30
N ALA A 92 -4.01 -10.99 3.00
CA ALA A 92 -5.04 -11.26 4.00
C ALA A 92 -6.10 -12.24 3.45
N ASN A 93 -5.67 -13.44 3.04
CA ASN A 93 -6.57 -14.51 2.58
C ASN A 93 -7.35 -15.18 3.71
N VAL A 94 -8.19 -14.40 4.40
CA VAL A 94 -8.99 -14.81 5.57
C VAL A 94 -10.44 -14.36 5.43
N SER A 95 -11.32 -14.88 6.31
CA SER A 95 -12.75 -14.55 6.32
C SER A 95 -13.05 -13.10 6.71
N ARG A 96 -12.20 -12.44 7.51
CA ARG A 96 -12.37 -11.04 7.95
C ARG A 96 -11.12 -10.22 7.61
N PRO A 97 -10.85 -9.93 6.33
CA PRO A 97 -9.58 -9.34 5.90
C PRO A 97 -9.35 -7.95 6.49
N TYR A 98 -10.39 -7.15 6.72
CA TYR A 98 -10.27 -5.80 7.28
C TYR A 98 -9.85 -5.74 8.75
N ASN A 99 -10.06 -6.83 9.49
CA ASN A 99 -9.88 -6.90 10.94
C ASN A 99 -8.62 -7.66 11.34
N VAL A 100 -7.92 -8.27 10.38
CA VAL A 100 -6.79 -9.15 10.67
C VAL A 100 -5.51 -8.36 10.92
N ILE A 101 -4.75 -8.71 11.94
CA ILE A 101 -3.36 -8.27 12.14
C ILE A 101 -2.40 -9.40 11.78
N TYR A 102 -1.11 -9.08 11.67
CA TYR A 102 -0.06 -10.09 11.49
C TYR A 102 -0.27 -11.31 12.41
N GLY A 103 -0.16 -12.50 11.83
CA GLY A 103 -0.35 -13.76 12.54
C GLY A 103 -1.80 -14.21 12.70
N GLY A 104 -2.76 -13.52 12.07
CA GLY A 104 -4.14 -14.00 11.92
C GLY A 104 -5.11 -13.57 13.03
N LYS A 105 -4.63 -12.88 14.08
CA LYS A 105 -5.48 -12.34 15.15
C LYS A 105 -6.42 -11.26 14.60
N GLN A 106 -7.57 -11.10 15.23
CA GLN A 106 -8.60 -10.13 14.82
C GLN A 106 -8.65 -8.96 15.81
N VAL A 107 -8.89 -7.76 15.29
CA VAL A 107 -9.17 -6.55 16.06
C VAL A 107 -10.56 -6.02 15.71
N GLU A 108 -11.31 -5.58 16.71
CA GLU A 108 -12.69 -5.08 16.51
C GLU A 108 -12.73 -3.56 16.35
N ASP A 109 -11.91 -2.82 17.10
CA ASP A 109 -11.82 -1.37 16.98
C ASP A 109 -11.00 -0.98 15.74
N LEU A 110 -11.70 -0.51 14.72
CA LEU A 110 -11.13 0.04 13.48
C LEU A 110 -11.25 1.57 13.42
N SER A 111 -11.54 2.25 14.53
CA SER A 111 -11.59 3.72 14.57
C SER A 111 -10.23 4.37 14.24
N LYS A 112 -9.15 3.60 14.30
CA LYS A 112 -7.77 3.94 13.91
C LYS A 112 -7.01 2.66 13.59
N HIS A 113 -5.84 2.79 12.97
CA HIS A 113 -4.93 1.67 12.79
C HIS A 113 -4.57 1.08 14.17
N PRO A 114 -4.54 -0.25 14.35
CA PRO A 114 -4.37 -0.85 15.68
C PRO A 114 -2.98 -0.64 16.27
N GLN A 115 -1.95 -0.47 15.42
CA GLN A 115 -0.54 -0.22 15.83
C GLN A 115 0.00 -1.27 16.82
N LEU A 116 -0.56 -2.48 16.78
CA LEU A 116 -0.14 -3.56 17.64
C LEU A 116 1.17 -4.13 17.12
N CYS A 117 2.22 -4.02 17.93
CA CYS A 117 3.51 -4.64 17.67
C CYS A 117 3.40 -6.16 17.87
N VAL A 118 3.49 -6.92 16.78
CA VAL A 118 3.48 -8.39 16.79
C VAL A 118 4.86 -8.90 16.36
N THR A 119 5.39 -9.88 17.09
CA THR A 119 6.66 -10.51 16.74
C THR A 119 6.51 -11.33 15.46
N ILE A 120 7.44 -11.13 14.53
CA ILE A 120 7.56 -11.90 13.30
C ILE A 120 8.12 -13.28 13.65
N VAL A 121 7.41 -14.32 13.23
CA VAL A 121 7.71 -15.72 13.55
C VAL A 121 8.18 -16.54 12.35
N ALA A 122 8.18 -15.95 11.14
CA ALA A 122 8.65 -16.58 9.92
C ALA A 122 9.30 -15.55 8.98
N GLY A 123 10.21 -16.00 8.11
CA GLY A 123 10.89 -15.15 7.13
C GLY A 123 12.21 -14.53 7.61
N PRO A 124 12.82 -13.65 6.81
CA PRO A 124 14.13 -13.06 7.10
C PRO A 124 14.14 -12.16 8.34
N ASN A 125 12.98 -11.70 8.82
CA ASN A 125 12.84 -10.81 9.98
C ASN A 125 12.36 -11.48 11.26
N ILE A 126 12.52 -12.79 11.38
CA ILE A 126 12.12 -13.50 12.61
C ILE A 126 12.71 -12.78 13.84
N GLY A 127 11.85 -12.55 14.83
CA GLY A 127 12.19 -11.84 16.07
C GLY A 127 11.96 -10.32 16.02
N ASN A 128 11.87 -9.72 14.83
CA ASN A 128 11.52 -8.30 14.70
C ASN A 128 10.02 -8.08 14.97
N CYS A 129 9.66 -6.81 15.16
CA CYS A 129 8.27 -6.38 15.34
C CYS A 129 7.68 -5.87 14.04
N THR A 130 6.40 -6.18 13.80
CA THR A 130 5.57 -5.60 12.74
C THR A 130 4.26 -5.08 13.29
N THR A 131 3.72 -4.03 12.67
CA THR A 131 2.39 -3.47 12.93
C THR A 131 1.38 -3.79 11.83
N ALA A 132 1.72 -4.69 10.89
CA ALA A 132 0.88 -5.03 9.74
C ALA A 132 -0.55 -5.39 10.14
N ALA A 133 -1.51 -4.68 9.53
CA ALA A 133 -2.93 -4.85 9.82
C ALA A 133 -3.83 -4.57 8.62
N GLY A 134 -5.05 -5.08 8.73
CA GLY A 134 -6.12 -4.89 7.77
C GLY A 134 -5.93 -5.65 6.46
N ARG A 135 -6.80 -5.32 5.51
CA ARG A 135 -6.99 -6.05 4.26
C ARG A 135 -5.73 -6.06 3.38
N TYR A 136 -4.90 -5.05 3.55
CA TYR A 136 -3.68 -4.82 2.77
C TYR A 136 -2.41 -4.90 3.63
N GLN A 137 -2.51 -5.43 4.87
CA GLN A 137 -1.42 -5.59 5.83
C GLN A 137 -0.55 -4.33 5.97
N MET A 138 -1.18 -3.15 6.00
CA MET A 138 -0.45 -1.88 6.07
C MET A 138 0.25 -1.75 7.42
N LEU A 139 1.45 -1.19 7.39
CA LEU A 139 2.16 -0.76 8.59
C LEU A 139 1.56 0.55 9.12
N ASP A 140 1.70 0.79 10.41
CA ASP A 140 1.19 2.00 11.07
C ASP A 140 1.70 3.29 10.43
N PHE A 141 2.99 3.36 10.11
CA PHE A 141 3.58 4.53 9.47
C PHE A 141 3.15 4.66 7.99
N THR A 142 2.98 3.54 7.29
CA THR A 142 2.49 3.54 5.90
C THR A 142 1.04 4.02 5.86
N TRP A 143 0.19 3.52 6.75
CA TRP A 143 -1.19 3.98 6.92
C TRP A 143 -1.24 5.48 7.24
N ASN A 144 -0.47 5.95 8.22
CA ASN A 144 -0.48 7.36 8.61
C ASN A 144 -0.09 8.29 7.44
N GLN A 145 0.96 7.93 6.69
CA GLN A 145 1.41 8.72 5.54
C GLN A 145 0.40 8.71 4.39
N THR A 146 -0.11 7.53 4.02
CA THR A 146 -1.05 7.38 2.90
C THR A 146 -2.41 7.99 3.24
N ALA A 147 -2.94 7.72 4.44
CA ALA A 147 -4.21 8.30 4.90
C ALA A 147 -4.14 9.82 5.04
N ARG A 148 -2.98 10.38 5.39
CA ARG A 148 -2.76 11.84 5.36
C ARG A 148 -3.06 12.47 4.01
N ARG A 149 -2.72 11.78 2.93
CA ARG A 149 -2.90 12.25 1.55
C ARG A 149 -4.27 11.89 0.98
N TYR A 150 -4.78 10.69 1.29
CA TYR A 150 -5.89 10.10 0.55
C TYR A 150 -7.17 9.82 1.36
N HIS A 151 -7.15 9.96 2.68
CA HIS A 151 -8.34 9.64 3.47
C HIS A 151 -9.47 10.64 3.18
N PRO A 152 -10.67 10.20 2.76
CA PRO A 152 -11.71 11.10 2.26
C PRO A 152 -12.39 11.90 3.38
N HIS A 153 -12.46 11.35 4.61
CA HIS A 153 -13.17 11.98 5.73
C HIS A 153 -12.34 11.97 7.02
N PRO A 154 -11.21 12.68 7.08
CA PRO A 154 -10.38 12.71 8.29
C PRO A 154 -11.11 13.46 9.41
N SER A 155 -11.11 12.89 10.60
CA SER A 155 -11.68 13.52 11.79
C SER A 155 -10.64 14.42 12.49
N GLY A 156 -11.09 15.29 13.40
CA GLY A 156 -10.23 16.15 14.21
C GLY A 156 -10.00 17.57 13.67
N PHE A 157 -9.33 18.40 14.47
CA PHE A 157 -9.26 19.85 14.32
C PHE A 157 -7.83 20.31 13.94
N TRP A 158 -7.72 21.20 12.94
CA TRP A 158 -6.44 21.72 12.42
C TRP A 158 -5.43 20.62 12.10
N ARG A 159 -4.25 20.65 12.74
CA ARG A 159 -3.14 19.71 12.52
C ARG A 159 -3.33 18.36 13.23
N TRP A 160 -4.32 18.26 14.12
CA TRP A 160 -4.64 17.06 14.88
C TRP A 160 -5.72 16.26 14.15
N LYS A 161 -5.30 15.61 13.06
CA LYS A 161 -6.17 14.75 12.26
C LYS A 161 -6.06 13.31 12.70
N SER A 162 -7.19 12.62 12.71
CA SER A 162 -7.29 11.17 12.90
C SER A 162 -7.92 10.52 11.68
N TYR A 163 -7.40 9.35 11.31
CA TYR A 163 -7.74 8.63 10.10
C TYR A 163 -8.32 7.27 10.49
N SER A 164 -9.61 7.09 10.18
CA SER A 164 -10.33 5.86 10.53
C SER A 164 -9.84 4.70 9.67
N PHE A 165 -9.61 3.56 10.31
CA PHE A 165 -9.14 2.34 9.66
C PHE A 165 -10.29 1.37 9.36
N GLU A 166 -11.53 1.85 9.35
CA GLU A 166 -12.69 1.06 8.94
C GLU A 166 -12.54 0.56 7.50
N ALA A 167 -13.19 -0.56 7.19
CA ALA A 167 -13.09 -1.25 5.91
C ALA A 167 -13.20 -0.32 4.68
N LYS A 168 -14.21 0.56 4.68
CA LYS A 168 -14.44 1.52 3.58
C LYS A 168 -13.28 2.50 3.39
N TYR A 169 -12.56 2.86 4.45
CA TYR A 169 -11.44 3.79 4.39
C TYR A 169 -10.12 3.12 4.08
N GLN A 170 -9.91 1.87 4.54
CA GLN A 170 -8.80 1.04 4.04
C GLN A 170 -8.86 0.96 2.51
N ASP A 171 -10.03 0.62 1.97
CA ASP A 171 -10.22 0.57 0.52
C ASP A 171 -10.04 1.94 -0.13
N ALA A 172 -10.72 2.98 0.35
CA ALA A 172 -10.69 4.29 -0.30
C ALA A 172 -9.27 4.89 -0.34
N VAL A 173 -8.50 4.72 0.74
CA VAL A 173 -7.10 5.17 0.80
C VAL A 173 -6.24 4.38 -0.17
N VAL A 174 -6.34 3.05 -0.20
CA VAL A 174 -5.53 2.22 -1.09
C VAL A 174 -5.93 2.42 -2.55
N TYR A 175 -7.22 2.55 -2.86
CA TYR A 175 -7.70 2.88 -4.19
C TYR A 175 -7.10 4.20 -4.69
N ALA A 176 -7.27 5.28 -3.92
CA ALA A 176 -6.76 6.59 -4.31
C ALA A 176 -5.22 6.61 -4.41
N TRP A 177 -4.54 5.85 -3.55
CA TRP A 177 -3.09 5.68 -3.63
C TRP A 177 -2.66 4.95 -4.90
N LEU A 178 -3.30 3.84 -5.26
CA LEU A 178 -3.03 3.09 -6.50
C LEU A 178 -3.38 3.89 -7.76
N SER A 179 -4.36 4.80 -7.67
CA SER A 179 -4.74 5.68 -8.78
C SER A 179 -3.86 6.93 -8.92
N ASP A 180 -2.91 7.19 -8.00
CA ASP A 180 -2.06 8.38 -8.07
C ASP A 180 -0.79 8.10 -8.90
N SER A 181 -0.84 8.46 -10.18
CA SER A 181 0.27 8.26 -11.11
C SER A 181 1.53 9.07 -10.77
N GLN A 182 1.42 10.13 -9.95
CA GLN A 182 2.59 10.88 -9.50
C GLN A 182 3.37 10.12 -8.42
N VAL A 183 2.72 9.22 -7.68
CA VAL A 183 3.40 8.39 -6.68
C VAL A 183 4.03 7.15 -7.30
N TRP A 184 3.39 6.60 -8.34
CA TRP A 184 3.86 5.38 -8.99
C TRP A 184 4.74 5.62 -10.23
N ASP A 185 4.89 6.89 -10.66
CA ASP A 185 5.53 7.29 -11.91
C ASP A 185 4.92 6.62 -13.17
N VAL A 186 3.75 5.99 -13.03
CA VAL A 186 2.98 5.32 -14.09
C VAL A 186 1.49 5.41 -13.79
N ASP A 187 0.64 5.37 -14.83
CA ASP A 187 -0.79 5.13 -14.65
C ASP A 187 -1.04 3.61 -14.55
N ILE A 188 -1.33 3.15 -13.33
CA ILE A 188 -1.59 1.73 -13.06
C ILE A 188 -2.83 1.25 -13.82
N ALA A 189 -3.89 2.06 -13.90
CA ALA A 189 -5.14 1.64 -14.54
C ALA A 189 -4.93 1.41 -16.04
N ASP A 190 -4.16 2.27 -16.70
CA ASP A 190 -3.85 2.12 -18.12
C ASP A 190 -2.96 0.91 -18.41
N LEU A 191 -1.99 0.61 -17.57
CA LEU A 191 -1.19 -0.62 -17.70
C LEU A 191 -2.04 -1.88 -17.48
N LEU A 192 -2.95 -1.85 -16.51
CA LEU A 192 -3.87 -2.96 -16.27
C LEU A 192 -4.81 -3.20 -17.45
N ARG A 193 -5.28 -2.14 -18.14
CA ARG A 193 -6.06 -2.25 -19.38
C ARG A 193 -5.28 -2.88 -20.53
N GLN A 194 -3.97 -2.64 -20.58
CA GLN A 194 -3.06 -3.24 -21.55
C GLN A 194 -2.72 -4.70 -21.23
N GLY A 195 -3.16 -5.22 -20.07
CA GLY A 195 -2.89 -6.59 -19.64
C GLY A 195 -1.57 -6.76 -18.90
N GLU A 196 -0.89 -5.66 -18.54
CA GLU A 196 0.45 -5.67 -17.93
C GLU A 196 0.45 -5.99 -16.43
N ILE A 197 -0.36 -6.98 -16.02
CA ILE A 197 -0.52 -7.36 -14.61
C ILE A 197 0.81 -7.79 -13.98
N THR A 198 1.65 -8.51 -14.70
CA THR A 198 2.96 -8.96 -14.19
C THR A 198 3.86 -7.77 -13.86
N GLN A 199 3.90 -6.77 -14.74
CA GLN A 199 4.66 -5.54 -14.51
C GLN A 199 4.12 -4.78 -13.29
N ILE A 200 2.80 -4.69 -13.15
CA ILE A 200 2.16 -4.06 -11.98
C ILE A 200 2.49 -4.81 -10.68
N LEU A 201 2.41 -6.15 -10.65
CA LEU A 201 2.77 -6.91 -9.46
C LEU A 201 4.25 -6.72 -9.09
N GLN A 202 5.13 -6.64 -10.08
CA GLN A 202 6.55 -6.34 -9.86
C GLN A 202 6.75 -4.92 -9.32
N LEU A 203 6.10 -3.90 -9.89
CA LEU A 203 6.14 -2.52 -9.41
C LEU A 203 5.71 -2.42 -7.93
N LEU A 204 4.63 -3.14 -7.58
CA LEU A 204 4.04 -3.10 -6.24
C LEU A 204 4.77 -3.97 -5.21
N SER A 205 5.67 -4.86 -5.63
CA SER A 205 6.40 -5.78 -4.76
C SER A 205 7.26 -5.10 -3.68
N GLY A 206 7.69 -3.85 -3.93
CA GLY A 206 8.39 -3.04 -2.93
C GLY A 206 7.50 -2.58 -1.77
N THR A 207 6.18 -2.49 -2.00
CA THR A 207 5.18 -2.14 -0.97
C THR A 207 4.59 -3.40 -0.31
N TRP A 208 4.31 -4.41 -1.13
CA TRP A 208 3.72 -5.68 -0.72
C TRP A 208 4.63 -6.82 -1.17
N THR A 209 5.56 -7.23 -0.30
CA THR A 209 6.57 -8.25 -0.63
C THR A 209 5.94 -9.61 -0.96
N SER A 210 4.73 -9.86 -0.46
CA SER A 210 3.98 -11.08 -0.71
C SER A 210 3.51 -11.24 -2.17
N LEU A 211 3.46 -10.15 -2.95
CA LEU A 211 3.09 -10.19 -4.38
C LEU A 211 4.12 -10.93 -5.26
N GLY A 212 5.23 -11.38 -4.67
CA GLY A 212 6.33 -12.02 -5.37
C GLY A 212 7.35 -11.01 -5.88
N TYR A 213 8.34 -11.47 -6.65
CA TYR A 213 9.41 -10.65 -7.25
C TYR A 213 10.36 -9.94 -6.25
N GLY A 214 10.08 -10.03 -4.95
CA GLY A 214 11.00 -9.74 -3.85
C GLY A 214 11.41 -11.01 -3.08
N ILE A 215 11.91 -10.85 -1.86
CA ILE A 215 12.45 -11.96 -1.06
C ILE A 215 11.39 -12.82 -0.35
N GLU A 216 10.10 -12.46 -0.43
CA GLU A 216 9.00 -13.10 0.33
C GLU A 216 7.82 -13.54 -0.54
N THR A 217 8.06 -14.31 -1.61
CA THR A 217 6.98 -15.01 -2.36
C THR A 217 6.17 -15.92 -1.42
N ASN A 218 4.84 -15.99 -1.59
CA ASN A 218 3.94 -16.88 -0.85
C ASN A 218 3.24 -17.91 -1.76
N SER A 219 2.37 -18.74 -1.19
CA SER A 219 1.62 -19.77 -1.93
C SER A 219 0.70 -19.21 -3.01
N MET A 220 0.34 -17.92 -2.92
CA MET A 220 -0.57 -17.25 -3.84
C MET A 220 0.17 -16.53 -4.98
N SER A 221 1.45 -16.16 -4.81
CA SER A 221 2.21 -15.32 -5.76
C SER A 221 2.12 -15.80 -7.21
N ASN A 222 2.27 -17.11 -7.45
CA ASN A 222 2.20 -17.70 -8.80
C ASN A 222 0.80 -17.68 -9.42
N TYR A 223 -0.24 -17.52 -8.60
CA TYR A 223 -1.63 -17.50 -9.02
C TYR A 223 -2.18 -16.07 -9.16
N LEU A 224 -1.46 -15.04 -8.70
CA LEU A 224 -1.96 -13.66 -8.68
C LEU A 224 -2.41 -13.12 -10.04
N PRO A 225 -1.71 -13.39 -11.17
CA PRO A 225 -2.22 -12.99 -12.49
C PRO A 225 -3.57 -13.63 -12.82
N GLN A 226 -3.75 -14.93 -12.55
CA GLN A 226 -5.03 -15.62 -12.78
C GLN A 226 -6.13 -15.10 -11.85
N ILE A 227 -5.80 -14.86 -10.58
CA ILE A 227 -6.72 -14.30 -9.59
C ILE A 227 -7.19 -12.93 -10.05
N TYR A 228 -6.28 -12.08 -10.54
CA TYR A 228 -6.61 -10.78 -11.08
C TYR A 228 -7.61 -10.87 -12.23
N GLN A 229 -7.41 -11.77 -13.20
CA GLN A 229 -8.37 -11.93 -14.30
C GLN A 229 -9.76 -12.35 -13.80
N ASN A 230 -9.81 -13.29 -12.85
CA ASN A 230 -11.07 -13.71 -12.25
C ASN A 230 -11.77 -12.55 -11.50
N MET A 231 -11.02 -11.71 -10.80
CA MET A 231 -11.56 -10.54 -10.10
C MET A 231 -12.02 -9.45 -11.07
N LEU A 232 -11.26 -9.22 -12.14
CA LEU A 232 -11.62 -8.25 -13.17
C LEU A 232 -12.94 -8.62 -13.84
N GLN A 233 -13.14 -9.90 -14.15
CA GLN A 233 -14.40 -10.37 -14.70
C GLN A 233 -15.59 -10.08 -13.78
N GLN A 234 -15.40 -10.18 -12.46
CA GLN A 234 -16.44 -9.87 -11.48
C GLN A 234 -16.66 -8.37 -11.26
N GLU A 235 -15.62 -7.54 -11.39
CA GLU A 235 -15.76 -6.09 -11.27
C GLU A 235 -16.35 -5.44 -12.54
N LEU A 236 -16.31 -6.15 -13.68
CA LEU A 236 -16.90 -5.70 -14.95
C LEU A 236 -18.36 -6.14 -15.16
N SER A 237 -18.85 -7.12 -14.38
CA SER A 237 -20.23 -7.63 -14.44
C SER A 237 -21.21 -6.79 -13.64
#